data_AF-A0A520LCM9-F1
#
_entry.id   AF-A0A520LCM9-F1
#
_cell.length_a   1.000
_cell.length_b   1.000
_cell.length_c   1.000
_cell.angle_alpha   90.00
_cell.angle_beta   90.00
_cell.angle_gamma   90.00
#
_symmetry.space_group_name_H-M   'P 1'
#
loop_
_entity.id
_entity.type
_entity.pdbx_description
1 polymer ?
#
loop_
_entity_poly.entity_id
_entity_poly.type
_entity_poly.pdbx_seq_one_letter_code
_entity_poly.pdbx_strand_id
1 'polypeptide(L)'
;GISTARDMARLAIYAMRNPGFQFYVKQTERTISSFRVNQKRSFKVRNAHAMIGRGNVNGIKSGRTALAGPCAATSSEKKPIVRKLPTGGTQLTGRRLITIALGSPDQWGITQTLINQGWAAYDNWKLQGQPVQEARELLIVPKPQ
;
A
#
# COMPACT_ATOMS: atom_id res chain seq x y z
N GLY A 1 3.50 -6.68 -21.36
CA GLY A 1 2.64 -7.41 -20.41
C GLY A 1 1.51 -6.51 -19.97
N ILE A 2 0.33 -7.07 -19.69
CA ILE A 2 -0.85 -6.36 -19.19
C ILE A 2 -1.19 -6.85 -17.79
N SER A 3 -1.88 -6.02 -17.00
CA SER A 3 -2.37 -6.38 -15.67
C SER A 3 -3.67 -5.63 -15.38
N THR A 4 -4.38 -6.03 -14.34
CA THR A 4 -5.63 -5.39 -13.90
C THR A 4 -5.46 -4.74 -12.53
N ALA A 5 -6.38 -3.86 -12.14
CA ALA A 5 -6.37 -3.28 -10.80
C ALA A 5 -6.45 -4.37 -9.71
N ARG A 6 -7.20 -5.45 -9.98
CA ARG A 6 -7.34 -6.60 -9.08
C ARG A 6 -6.02 -7.37 -8.95
N ASP A 7 -5.31 -7.62 -10.04
CA ASP A 7 -4.03 -8.32 -10.01
C ASP A 7 -2.94 -7.50 -9.34
N MET A 8 -2.90 -6.19 -9.62
CA MET A 8 -2.00 -5.25 -8.95
C MET A 8 -2.31 -5.15 -7.46
N ALA A 9 -3.59 -5.21 -7.04
CA ALA A 9 -3.95 -5.27 -5.63
C ALA A 9 -3.45 -6.55 -4.96
N ARG A 10 -3.59 -7.72 -5.60
CA ARG A 10 -3.04 -8.99 -5.09
C ARG A 10 -1.53 -8.91 -4.92
N LEU A 11 -0.83 -8.44 -5.94
CA LEU A 11 0.63 -8.28 -5.93
C LEU A 11 1.07 -7.30 -4.82
N ALA A 12 0.37 -6.16 -4.70
CA ALA A 12 0.62 -5.18 -3.66
C ALA A 12 0.42 -5.75 -2.25
N ILE A 13 -0.68 -6.48 -2.00
CA ILE A 13 -0.93 -7.15 -0.72
C ILE A 13 0.17 -8.17 -0.42
N TYR A 14 0.53 -8.99 -1.41
CA TYR A 14 1.60 -9.98 -1.26
C TYR A 14 2.93 -9.32 -0.88
N ALA A 15 3.35 -8.32 -1.65
CA ALA A 15 4.60 -7.60 -1.40
C ALA A 15 4.58 -6.88 -0.05
N MET A 16 3.46 -6.24 0.30
CA MET A 16 3.30 -5.54 1.58
C MET A 16 3.24 -6.49 2.78
N ARG A 17 3.14 -7.81 2.62
CA ARG A 17 3.35 -8.75 3.76
C ARG A 17 4.83 -8.87 4.16
N ASN A 18 5.76 -8.50 3.28
CA ASN A 18 7.20 -8.51 3.58
C ASN A 18 7.63 -7.22 4.30
N PRO A 19 8.12 -7.27 5.55
CA PRO A 19 8.56 -6.07 6.29
C PRO A 19 9.73 -5.32 5.65
N GLY A 20 10.64 -6.04 4.97
CA GLY A 20 11.73 -5.44 4.20
C GLY A 20 11.22 -4.61 3.02
N PHE A 21 10.21 -5.12 2.31
CA PHE A 21 9.55 -4.34 1.26
C PHE A 21 8.88 -3.08 1.82
N GLN A 22 8.10 -3.21 2.90
CA GLN A 22 7.48 -2.07 3.59
C GLN A 22 8.51 -1.01 4.01
N PHE A 23 9.67 -1.45 4.50
CA PHE A 23 10.73 -0.57 4.94
C PHE A 23 11.24 0.33 3.80
N TYR A 24 11.40 -0.21 2.59
CA TYR A 24 11.88 0.58 1.45
C TYR A 24 10.80 1.50 0.90
N VAL A 25 9.57 1.01 0.70
CA VAL A 25 8.54 1.80 0.01
C VAL A 25 8.01 2.98 0.81
N LYS A 26 8.19 2.98 2.15
CA LYS A 26 7.77 4.06 3.05
C LYS A 26 8.78 5.21 3.19
N GLN A 27 9.96 5.09 2.61
CA GLN A 27 10.99 6.13 2.68
C GLN A 27 10.69 7.24 1.68
N THR A 28 10.67 8.50 2.14
CA THR A 28 10.55 9.69 1.29
C THR A 28 11.82 9.93 0.47
N GLU A 29 12.98 9.60 1.04
CA GLU A 29 14.29 9.67 0.41
C GLU A 29 15.27 8.71 1.08
N ARG A 30 16.35 8.37 0.38
CA ARG A 30 17.43 7.52 0.90
C ARG A 30 18.75 7.89 0.24
N THR A 31 19.84 7.85 0.99
CA THR A 31 21.19 7.86 0.40
C THR A 31 21.57 6.43 0.05
N ILE A 32 21.85 6.17 -1.23
CA ILE A 32 22.38 4.90 -1.72
C ILE A 32 23.84 5.09 -2.09
N SER A 33 24.66 4.07 -1.84
CA SER A 33 26.06 4.07 -2.27
C SER A 33 26.29 2.96 -3.28
N SER A 34 27.01 3.28 -4.36
CA SER A 34 27.51 2.30 -5.32
C SER A 34 29.03 2.30 -5.29
N PHE A 35 29.63 1.11 -5.31
CA PHE A 35 31.06 0.95 -5.47
C PHE A 35 31.38 0.68 -6.94
N ARG A 36 32.27 1.48 -7.53
CA ARG A 36 32.78 1.26 -8.88
C ARG A 36 34.28 1.44 -8.85
N VAL A 37 35.05 0.39 -9.18
CA VAL A 37 36.52 0.39 -9.27
C VAL A 37 37.17 1.19 -8.13
N ASN A 38 37.12 0.65 -6.91
CA ASN A 38 37.67 1.26 -5.68
C ASN A 38 37.15 2.66 -5.29
N GLN A 39 36.16 3.22 -5.98
CA GLN A 39 35.52 4.48 -5.57
C GLN A 39 34.09 4.24 -5.07
N LYS A 40 33.81 4.75 -3.87
CA LYS A 40 32.45 4.81 -3.32
C LYS A 40 31.78 6.11 -3.79
N ARG A 41 30.69 5.99 -4.55
CA ARG A 41 29.82 7.12 -4.91
C ARG A 41 28.53 7.04 -4.13
N SER A 42 28.08 8.16 -3.58
CA SER A 42 26.83 8.25 -2.83
C SER A 42 25.84 9.16 -3.54
N PHE A 43 24.61 8.70 -3.68
CA PHE A 43 23.51 9.40 -4.34
C PHE A 43 22.34 9.52 -3.38
N LYS A 44 21.78 10.72 -3.26
CA LYS A 44 20.52 10.93 -2.55
C LYS A 44 19.37 10.75 -3.54
N VAL A 45 18.61 9.67 -3.37
CA VAL A 45 17.43 9.37 -4.20
C VAL A 45 16.15 9.75 -3.45
N ARG A 46 15.22 10.39 -4.15
CA ARG A 46 13.90 10.75 -3.64
C ARG A 46 12.83 9.83 -4.21
N ASN A 47 11.84 9.53 -3.39
CA ASN A 47 10.72 8.69 -3.80
C ASN A 47 9.80 9.47 -4.76
N ALA A 48 9.51 8.88 -5.92
CA ALA A 48 8.63 9.46 -6.93
C ALA A 48 7.13 9.35 -6.57
N HIS A 49 6.78 8.66 -5.47
CA HIS A 49 5.41 8.55 -5.01
C HIS A 49 4.99 9.80 -4.22
N ALA A 50 4.38 10.78 -4.88
CA ALA A 50 4.14 12.12 -4.33
C ALA A 50 3.29 12.19 -3.04
N MET A 51 2.47 11.18 -2.77
CA MET A 51 1.63 11.13 -1.56
C MET A 51 2.33 10.52 -0.34
N ILE A 52 3.57 10.04 -0.47
CA ILE A 52 4.27 9.39 0.64
C ILE A 52 4.49 10.36 1.81
N GLY A 53 4.20 9.91 3.04
CA GLY A 53 4.29 10.76 4.23
C GLY A 53 3.14 11.76 4.39
N ARG A 54 2.15 11.77 3.48
CA ARG A 54 0.93 12.59 3.62
C ARG A 54 -0.17 11.77 4.30
N GLY A 55 -0.71 12.30 5.39
CA GLY A 55 -1.73 11.62 6.19
C GLY A 55 -1.29 10.22 6.61
N ASN A 56 -2.09 9.21 6.25
CA ASN A 56 -1.85 7.82 6.60
C ASN A 56 -1.14 7.02 5.49
N VAL A 57 -0.52 7.66 4.49
CA VAL A 57 0.09 6.98 3.33
C VAL A 57 1.52 6.55 3.61
N ASN A 58 1.80 5.26 3.41
CA ASN A 58 3.14 4.68 3.56
C ASN A 58 3.71 4.06 2.27
N GLY A 59 3.08 4.34 1.12
CA GLY A 59 3.65 4.15 -0.22
C GLY A 59 3.66 2.70 -0.74
N ILE A 60 3.70 2.57 -2.07
CA ILE A 60 4.11 1.33 -2.79
C ILE A 60 4.87 1.74 -4.04
N LYS A 61 4.18 2.26 -5.07
CA LYS A 61 4.83 2.66 -6.33
C LYS A 61 3.93 3.54 -7.21
N SER A 62 4.53 4.47 -7.95
CA SER A 62 3.91 5.17 -9.10
C SER A 62 4.57 4.77 -10.41
N GLY A 63 3.86 4.86 -11.54
CA GLY A 63 4.41 4.58 -12.86
C GLY A 63 3.69 5.37 -13.94
N ARG A 64 4.38 5.70 -15.04
CA ARG A 64 3.77 6.39 -16.17
C ARG A 64 4.47 5.98 -17.46
N THR A 65 3.68 5.69 -18.50
CA THR A 65 4.15 5.57 -19.88
C THR A 65 3.15 6.27 -20.80
N ALA A 66 3.51 6.48 -22.07
CA ALA A 66 2.59 7.10 -23.04
C ALA A 66 1.32 6.26 -23.25
N LEU A 67 1.44 4.92 -23.28
CA LEU A 67 0.33 4.01 -23.55
C LEU A 67 -0.52 3.68 -22.32
N ALA A 68 0.09 3.61 -21.14
CA ALA A 68 -0.63 3.23 -19.91
C ALA A 68 -1.23 4.43 -19.16
N GLY A 69 -0.78 5.65 -19.48
CA GLY A 69 -1.05 6.83 -18.67
C GLY A 69 -0.41 6.75 -17.27
N PRO A 70 -0.75 7.67 -16.37
CA PRO A 70 -0.30 7.63 -14.97
C PRO A 70 -1.02 6.55 -14.17
N CYS A 71 -0.25 5.76 -13.41
CA CYS A 71 -0.69 4.70 -12.52
C CYS A 71 -0.09 4.85 -11.12
N ALA A 72 -0.85 4.46 -10.09
CA ALA A 72 -0.40 4.43 -8.71
C ALA A 72 -0.92 3.19 -7.98
N ALA A 73 -0.02 2.53 -7.25
CA ALA A 73 -0.36 1.60 -6.18
C ALA A 73 0.02 2.27 -4.86
N THR A 74 -0.92 2.32 -3.93
CA THR A 74 -0.74 3.07 -2.69
C THR A 74 -1.25 2.27 -1.50
N SER A 75 -0.41 2.18 -0.47
CA SER A 75 -0.77 1.67 0.84
C SER A 75 -1.05 2.84 1.79
N SER A 76 -2.10 2.69 2.57
CA SER A 76 -2.44 3.57 3.69
C SER A 76 -2.69 2.74 4.94
N GLU A 77 -2.26 3.22 6.12
CA GLU A 77 -2.39 2.51 7.38
C GLU A 77 -2.99 3.37 8.49
N LYS A 78 -3.93 2.79 9.24
CA LYS A 78 -4.36 3.33 10.54
C LYS A 78 -3.67 2.53 11.65
N LYS A 79 -3.59 3.11 12.85
CA LYS A 79 -3.07 2.40 14.04
C LYS A 79 -3.77 1.04 14.22
N PRO A 80 -3.09 -0.04 14.61
CA PRO A 80 -3.77 -1.31 14.86
C PRO A 80 -4.78 -1.18 15.99
N ILE A 81 -5.85 -1.97 15.93
CA ILE A 81 -6.79 -2.10 17.04
C ILE A 81 -6.19 -3.10 18.03
N VAL A 82 -6.11 -2.72 19.30
CA VAL A 82 -5.56 -3.55 20.37
C VAL A 82 -6.71 -3.97 21.27
N ARG A 83 -6.92 -5.28 21.44
CA ARG A 83 -7.94 -5.84 22.35
C ARG A 83 -7.28 -6.79 23.34
N LYS A 84 -7.46 -6.54 24.64
CA LYS A 84 -7.09 -7.50 25.68
C LYS A 84 -8.12 -8.64 25.68
N LEU A 85 -7.65 -9.87 25.66
CA LEU A 85 -8.48 -11.06 25.73
C LEU A 85 -8.71 -11.45 27.19
N PRO A 86 -9.86 -12.06 27.53
CA PRO A 86 -10.13 -12.55 28.89
C PRO A 86 -9.07 -13.55 29.39
N THR A 87 -8.41 -14.25 28.47
CA THR A 87 -7.31 -15.18 28.74
C THR A 87 -5.97 -14.50 29.08
N GLY A 88 -5.93 -13.17 29.22
CA GLY A 88 -4.72 -12.38 29.47
C GLY A 88 -3.91 -12.04 28.20
N GLY A 89 -4.24 -12.64 27.06
CA GLY A 89 -3.60 -12.35 25.76
C GLY A 89 -3.93 -10.97 25.19
N THR A 90 -3.19 -10.53 24.17
CA THR A 90 -3.49 -9.31 23.41
C THR A 90 -3.73 -9.65 21.93
N GLN A 91 -4.90 -9.33 21.41
CA GLN A 91 -5.23 -9.44 19.99
C GLN A 91 -4.93 -8.12 19.28
N LEU A 92 -4.13 -8.18 18.22
CA LEU A 92 -3.82 -7.06 17.34
C LEU A 92 -4.51 -7.24 16.00
N THR A 93 -5.35 -6.27 15.62
CA THR A 93 -5.96 -6.22 14.29
C THR A 93 -5.32 -5.10 13.49
N GLY A 94 -4.49 -5.47 12.51
CA GLY A 94 -3.88 -4.53 11.57
C GLY A 94 -4.93 -3.84 10.70
N ARG A 95 -4.71 -2.57 10.40
CA ARG A 95 -5.57 -1.77 9.51
C ARG A 95 -4.74 -1.19 8.38
N ARG A 96 -4.76 -1.86 7.24
CA ARG A 96 -4.09 -1.43 6.01
C ARG A 96 -5.06 -1.45 4.84
N LEU A 97 -5.07 -0.36 4.09
CA LEU A 97 -5.84 -0.19 2.87
C LEU A 97 -4.88 -0.14 1.68
N ILE A 98 -5.20 -0.87 0.62
CA ILE A 98 -4.47 -0.84 -0.66
C ILE A 98 -5.40 -0.24 -1.70
N THR A 99 -4.92 0.79 -2.40
CA THR A 99 -5.64 1.45 -3.50
C THR A 99 -4.81 1.36 -4.78
N ILE A 100 -5.49 1.11 -5.90
CA ILE A 100 -4.87 0.97 -7.22
C ILE A 100 -5.58 1.92 -8.19
N ALA A 101 -4.83 2.84 -8.78
CA ALA A 101 -5.27 3.70 -9.87
C ALA A 101 -4.49 3.34 -11.14
N LEU A 102 -5.19 3.07 -12.24
CA LEU A 102 -4.59 2.75 -13.54
C LEU A 102 -5.09 3.74 -14.58
N GLY A 103 -4.18 4.29 -15.40
CA GLY A 103 -4.54 5.18 -16.51
C GLY A 103 -5.27 6.46 -16.14
N SER A 104 -5.07 6.98 -14.92
CA SER A 104 -5.74 8.20 -14.47
C SER A 104 -4.90 9.44 -14.77
N PRO A 105 -5.41 10.45 -15.51
CA PRO A 105 -4.71 11.72 -15.71
C PRO A 105 -4.36 12.42 -14.38
N ASP A 106 -5.25 12.30 -13.39
CA ASP A 106 -5.02 12.71 -12.00
C ASP A 106 -5.00 11.48 -11.08
N GLN A 107 -3.90 10.72 -11.14
CA GLN A 107 -3.73 9.54 -10.29
C GLN A 107 -3.74 9.88 -8.79
N TRP A 108 -3.37 11.10 -8.40
CA TRP A 108 -3.25 11.46 -6.98
C TRP A 108 -4.59 11.88 -6.39
N GLY A 109 -5.39 12.67 -7.11
CA GLY A 109 -6.75 13.01 -6.69
C GLY A 109 -7.65 11.79 -6.58
N ILE A 110 -7.59 10.87 -7.56
CA ILE A 110 -8.38 9.64 -7.48
C ILE A 110 -7.89 8.73 -6.35
N THR A 111 -6.58 8.58 -6.14
CA THR A 111 -6.04 7.81 -5.01
C THR A 111 -6.48 8.39 -3.67
N GLN A 112 -6.43 9.71 -3.48
CA GLN A 112 -6.90 10.35 -2.24
C GLN A 112 -8.39 10.10 -2.01
N THR A 113 -9.20 10.20 -3.07
CA THR A 113 -10.64 9.92 -3.02
C THR A 113 -10.91 8.47 -2.61
N LEU A 114 -10.22 7.51 -3.23
CA LEU A 114 -10.33 6.08 -2.90
C LEU A 114 -9.88 5.78 -1.47
N ILE A 115 -8.83 6.44 -0.97
CA ILE A 115 -8.39 6.29 0.42
C ILE A 115 -9.49 6.75 1.38
N ASN A 116 -10.08 7.93 1.15
CA ASN A 116 -11.11 8.48 2.01
C ASN A 116 -12.37 7.59 2.02
N GLN A 117 -12.85 7.22 0.83
CA GLN A 117 -14.01 6.33 0.67
C GLN A 117 -13.74 4.95 1.26
N GLY A 118 -12.58 4.35 0.97
CA GLY A 118 -12.22 3.02 1.45
C GLY A 118 -12.12 2.95 2.97
N TRP A 119 -11.59 3.99 3.62
CA TRP A 119 -11.57 4.05 5.09
C TRP A 119 -12.96 4.22 5.69
N ALA A 120 -13.82 5.07 5.12
CA ALA A 120 -15.20 5.22 5.58
C ALA A 120 -15.99 3.91 5.42
N ALA A 121 -15.83 3.23 4.28
CA ALA A 121 -16.44 1.93 4.03
C ALA A 121 -15.93 0.86 5.02
N TYR A 122 -14.62 0.82 5.30
CA TYR A 122 -14.04 -0.08 6.30
C TYR A 122 -14.62 0.17 7.70
N ASP A 123 -14.72 1.43 8.12
CA ASP A 123 -15.24 1.78 9.45
C ASP A 123 -16.72 1.35 9.58
N ASN A 124 -17.55 1.60 8.56
CA ASN A 124 -18.95 1.14 8.51
C ASN A 124 -19.07 -0.38 8.51
N TRP A 125 -18.29 -1.07 7.67
CA TRP A 125 -18.23 -2.53 7.63
C TRP A 125 -17.83 -3.12 8.99
N LYS A 126 -16.90 -2.46 9.69
CA LYS A 126 -16.49 -2.89 11.03
C LYS A 126 -17.59 -2.69 12.07
N LEU A 127 -18.31 -1.57 12.03
CA LEU A 127 -19.44 -1.30 12.93
C LEU A 127 -20.57 -2.32 12.76
N GLN A 128 -20.80 -2.81 11.54
CA GLN A 128 -21.80 -3.84 11.23
C GLN A 128 -21.39 -5.26 11.64
N GLY A 129 -20.25 -5.45 12.30
CA GLY A 129 -19.78 -6.77 12.70
C GLY A 129 -19.01 -7.52 11.61
N GLN A 130 -18.51 -6.83 10.59
CA GLN A 130 -17.71 -7.39 9.50
C GLN A 130 -18.42 -8.44 8.63
N PRO A 131 -19.65 -8.18 8.16
CA PRO A 131 -20.35 -9.14 7.33
C PRO A 131 -19.59 -9.38 6.02
N VAL A 132 -19.54 -10.64 5.58
CA VAL A 132 -19.11 -11.02 4.23
C VAL A 132 -20.30 -11.69 3.60
N GLN A 133 -20.86 -11.07 2.55
CA GLN A 133 -22.06 -11.61 1.91
C GLN A 133 -21.66 -12.60 0.81
N GLU A 134 -20.65 -12.23 0.03
CA GLU A 134 -20.24 -12.96 -1.16
C GLU A 134 -18.73 -13.22 -1.16
N ALA A 135 -18.31 -14.39 -1.63
CA ALA A 135 -16.90 -14.76 -1.72
C ALA A 135 -16.08 -13.78 -2.59
N ARG A 136 -16.72 -13.11 -3.57
CA ARG A 136 -16.08 -12.13 -4.47
C ARG A 136 -15.61 -10.86 -3.78
N GLU A 137 -16.11 -10.57 -2.59
CA GLU A 137 -15.68 -9.45 -1.74
C GLU A 137 -14.29 -9.71 -1.14
N LEU A 138 -13.90 -10.97 -1.05
CA LEU A 138 -12.60 -11.39 -0.51
C LEU A 138 -11.58 -11.51 -1.63
N LEU A 139 -10.47 -10.79 -1.48
CA LEU A 139 -9.31 -10.97 -2.32
C LEU A 139 -8.34 -11.97 -1.68
N ILE A 140 -8.37 -13.21 -2.18
CA ILE A 140 -7.44 -14.26 -1.72
C ILE A 140 -6.04 -13.96 -2.26
N VAL A 141 -5.07 -13.90 -1.35
CA VAL A 141 -3.66 -13.65 -1.65
C VAL A 141 -2.81 -14.69 -0.91
N PRO A 142 -1.89 -15.40 -1.59
CA PRO A 142 -1.05 -16.41 -0.96
C PRO A 142 -0.14 -15.79 0.10
N LYS A 143 0.17 -16.56 1.15
CA LYS A 143 1.17 -16.14 2.14
C LYS A 143 2.56 -16.21 1.49
N PRO A 144 3.45 -15.24 1.73
CA PRO A 144 4.86 -15.41 1.37
C PRO A 144 5.39 -16.69 2.01
N GLN A 145 6.18 -17.45 1.25
CA GLN A 145 6.95 -18.59 1.77
C GLN A 145 8.08 -18.11 2.67
#